data_AF-A0A3D2IJ24-F1
#
_entry.id   AF-A0A3D2IJ24-F1
#
_cell.length_a   1.000
_cell.length_b   1.000
_cell.length_c   1.000
_cell.angle_alpha   90.00
_cell.angle_beta   90.00
_cell.angle_gamma   90.00
#
_symmetry.space_group_name_H-M   'P 1'
#
loop_
_entity.id
_entity.type
_entity.pdbx_description
1 polymer ?
#
loop_
_entity_poly.entity_id
_entity_poly.type
_entity_poly.pdbx_seq_one_letter_code
_entity_poly.pdbx_strand_id
1 'polypeptide(L)' 'MFYNSLSSQPKNSSIEPIESNLVPMVVETTSRGERAYDIYSRLLKDRIIMLGSGVNDAVASSL' A
#
# COMPACT_ATOMS: atom_id res chain seq x y z
N MET A 1 -5.21 1.77 43.75
CA MET A 1 -6.03 2.98 44.06
C MET A 1 -5.22 4.15 43.54
N PHE A 2 -5.62 4.98 42.57
CA PHE A 2 -6.92 5.60 42.31
C PHE A 2 -7.10 5.90 40.81
N TYR A 3 -8.35 6.10 40.41
CA TYR A 3 -8.90 6.03 39.05
C TYR A 3 -8.55 7.22 38.14
N ASN A 4 -8.33 6.85 36.86
CA ASN A 4 -8.64 7.56 35.62
C ASN A 4 -9.27 8.97 35.73
N SER A 5 -8.54 10.00 35.31
CA SER A 5 -9.09 11.33 34.98
C SER A 5 -9.36 11.39 33.49
N LEU A 6 -10.63 11.21 33.15
CA LEU A 6 -11.24 11.40 31.84
C LEU A 6 -10.89 12.79 31.28
N SER A 7 -9.92 12.88 30.38
CA SER A 7 -10.02 13.86 29.30
C SER A 7 -10.65 13.16 28.11
N SER A 8 -11.96 12.91 28.22
CA SER A 8 -12.80 12.61 27.05
C SER A 8 -12.88 13.87 26.21
N GLN A 9 -11.79 14.17 25.49
CA GLN A 9 -11.85 15.11 24.39
C GLN A 9 -12.88 14.55 23.40
N PRO A 10 -13.92 15.31 23.03
CA PRO A 10 -14.81 14.86 21.98
C PRO A 10 -13.94 14.69 20.74
N LYS A 11 -13.75 13.44 20.31
CA LYS A 11 -13.18 13.12 19.00
C LYS A 11 -14.18 13.65 17.98
N ASN A 12 -14.13 14.95 17.71
CA ASN A 12 -14.70 15.55 16.53
C ASN A 12 -14.21 14.66 15.39
N SER A 13 -15.14 14.09 14.64
CA SER A 13 -14.86 13.31 13.45
C SER A 13 -14.29 14.26 12.39
N SER A 14 -13.05 14.73 12.61
CA SER A 14 -12.18 15.06 11.50
C SER A 14 -12.20 13.82 10.63
N ILE A 15 -12.74 13.97 9.41
CA ILE A 15 -12.53 12.99 8.37
C ILE A 15 -11.02 12.99 8.18
N GLU A 16 -10.33 12.09 8.88
CA GLU A 16 -8.94 11.79 8.57
C GLU A 16 -8.96 11.45 7.08
N PRO A 17 -8.22 12.20 6.23
CA PRO A 17 -8.19 11.88 4.82
C PRO A 17 -7.79 10.41 4.74
N ILE A 18 -8.69 9.61 4.16
CA ILE A 18 -8.40 8.20 3.92
C ILE A 18 -7.29 8.25 2.88
N GLU A 19 -6.03 8.22 3.32
CA GLU A 19 -4.89 7.91 2.47
C GLU A 19 -5.03 6.44 2.07
N SER A 20 -5.97 6.19 1.16
CA SER A 20 -6.05 4.94 0.45
C SER A 20 -4.88 4.95 -0.52
N ASN A 21 -3.81 4.27 -0.13
CA ASN A 21 -2.68 3.99 -1.01
C ASN A 21 -3.14 2.97 -2.07
N LEU A 22 -3.96 3.44 -3.02
CA LEU A 22 -4.59 2.63 -4.04
C LEU A 22 -3.52 2.22 -5.06
N VAL A 23 -3.13 0.95 -5.03
CA VAL A 23 -2.27 0.39 -6.07
C VAL A 23 -3.13 0.10 -7.30
N PRO A 24 -2.81 0.66 -8.48
CA PRO A 24 -3.60 0.46 -9.68
C PRO A 24 -3.51 -0.99 -10.16
N MET A 25 -4.64 -1.50 -10.64
CA MET A 25 -4.76 -2.83 -11.24
C MET A 25 -4.70 -2.71 -12.76
N VAL A 26 -3.93 -3.60 -13.38
CA VAL A 26 -3.72 -3.68 -14.83
C VAL A 26 -4.28 -5.01 -15.33
N VAL A 27 -5.00 -4.99 -16.45
CA VAL A 27 -5.53 -6.19 -17.10
C VAL A 27 -4.67 -6.51 -18.31
N GLU A 28 -4.11 -7.73 -18.38
CA GLU A 28 -3.39 -8.24 -19.54
C GLU A 28 -4.28 -9.23 -20.30
N THR A 29 -4.50 -8.96 -21.58
CA THR A 29 -5.18 -9.88 -22.50
C THR A 29 -4.15 -10.83 -23.10
N THR A 30 -4.28 -12.13 -22.82
CA THR A 30 -3.50 -13.19 -23.47
C THR A 30 -4.40 -13.98 -24.42
N SER A 31 -3.79 -14.74 -25.34
CA SER A 31 -4.53 -15.63 -26.25
C SER A 31 -5.39 -16.69 -25.57
N ARG A 32 -5.23 -16.90 -24.25
CA ARG A 32 -5.97 -17.85 -23.43
C ARG A 32 -6.93 -17.18 -22.42
N GLY A 33 -7.05 -15.84 -22.45
CA GLY A 33 -7.97 -15.07 -21.59
C GLY A 33 -7.34 -13.80 -21.00
N GLU A 34 -8.11 -13.12 -20.15
CA GLU A 34 -7.70 -11.92 -19.42
C GLU A 34 -7.16 -12.26 -18.03
N ARG A 35 -6.06 -11.62 -17.64
CA ARG A 35 -5.48 -11.75 -16.30
C ARG A 35 -5.22 -10.38 -15.69
N ALA A 36 -5.79 -10.15 -14.52
CA ALA A 36 -5.53 -8.95 -13.74
C ALA A 36 -4.26 -9.12 -12.89
N TYR A 37 -3.45 -8.06 -12.85
CA TYR A 37 -2.24 -7.93 -12.06
C TYR A 37 -2.28 -6.57 -11.35
N ASP A 38 -1.68 -6.46 -10.16
CA ASP A 38 -1.28 -5.14 -9.68
C ASP A 38 -0.08 -4.63 -10.51
N ILE A 39 0.13 -3.31 -10.53
CA ILE A 39 1.22 -2.73 -11.34
C ILE A 39 2.60 -3.26 -10.92
N TYR A 40 2.82 -3.53 -9.63
CA TYR A 40 4.10 -4.02 -9.14
C TYR A 40 4.40 -5.46 -9.59
N SER A 41 3.43 -6.38 -9.50
CA SER A 41 3.59 -7.76 -9.98
C SER A 41 3.74 -7.80 -11.50
N ARG A 42 3.07 -6.88 -12.22
CA ARG A 42 3.25 -6.76 -13.67
C ARG A 42 4.69 -6.43 -14.03
N LEU A 43 5.30 -5.48 -13.33
CA LEU A 43 6.68 -5.07 -13.56
C LEU A 43 7.68 -6.14 -13.12
N LEU A 44 7.43 -6.83 -12.00
CA LEU A 44 8.28 -7.95 -11.57
C LEU A 44 8.30 -9.11 -12.57
N LYS A 45 7.17 -9.39 -13.23
CA LYS A 45 7.10 -10.36 -14.34
C LYS A 45 8.02 -9.98 -15.50
N ASP A 46 8.13 -8.68 -15.78
CA ASP A 46 9.04 -8.11 -16.79
C ASP A 46 10.46 -7.87 -16.26
N ARG A 47 10.76 -8.33 -15.02
CA ARG A 47 12.04 -8.15 -14.30
C ARG A 47 12.41 -6.69 -14.02
N ILE A 48 11.40 -5.84 -13.87
CA ILE A 48 11.55 -4.42 -13.52
C ILE A 48 11.23 -4.25 -12.03
N ILE A 49 12.16 -3.65 -11.30
CA ILE A 49 12.04 -3.36 -9.86
C ILE A 49 11.90 -1.84 -9.67
N MET A 50 10.84 -1.42 -8.98
CA MET A 50 10.59 -0.01 -8.64
C MET A 50 11.15 0.29 -7.25
N LEU A 51 12.04 1.28 -7.14
CA LEU A 51 12.51 1.81 -5.85
C LEU A 51 11.75 3.10 -5.55
N GLY A 52 10.68 2.99 -4.75
CA GLY A 52 9.81 4.12 -4.38
C GLY A 52 10.29 4.91 -3.15
N SER A 53 11.36 4.47 -2.49
CA SER A 53 11.90 5.07 -1.28
C SER A 53 13.43 5.06 -1.29
N GLY A 54 14.05 5.79 -0.36
CA GLY A 54 15.50 5.76 -0.17
C GLY A 54 15.99 4.34 0.15
N VAL A 55 17.20 4.01 -0.32
CA VAL A 55 17.79 2.69 -0.13
C VAL A 55 18.00 2.42 1.37
N ASN A 56 17.36 1.39 1.89
CA ASN A 56 17.50 0.92 3.27
C ASN A 56 17.61 -0.62 3.29
N ASP A 57 18.05 -1.18 4.41
CA ASP A 57 18.29 -2.63 4.54
C ASP A 57 17.04 -3.48 4.29
N ALA A 58 15.86 -2.96 4.64
CA ALA A 58 14.59 -3.65 4.41
C ALA A 58 14.24 -3.77 2.92
N VAL A 59 14.49 -2.71 2.13
CA VAL A 59 14.32 -2.71 0.67
C VAL A 59 15.40 -3.54 -0.01
N ALA A 60 16.64 -3.50 0.51
CA ALA A 60 17.75 -4.29 -0.01
C ALA A 60 17.56 -5.80 0.20
N SER A 61 16.92 -6.22 1.29
CA SER A 61 16.65 -7.63 1.60
C SER A 61 15.33 -8.18 1.03
N SER A 62 14.47 -7.33 0.47
CA SER A 62 13.18 -7.71 -0.12
C SER A 62 13.29 -8.04 -1.62
N LEU A 63 14.50 -8.00 -2.19
CA LEU A 63 14.84 -8.37 -3.57
C LEU A 63 15.42 -9.78 -3.61
#